data_AF-A0A4Q5RJ69-F1
#
_entry.id   AF-A0A4Q5RJ69-F1
#
_cell.length_a   1.000
_cell.length_b   1.000
_cell.length_c   1.000
_cell.angle_alpha   90.00
_cell.angle_beta   90.00
_cell.angle_gamma   90.00
#
_symmetry.space_group_name_H-M   'P 1'
#
loop_
_entity.id
_entity.type
_entity.pdbx_description
1 polymer ?
#
loop_
_entity_poly.entity_id
_entity_poly.type
_entity_poly.pdbx_seq_one_letter_code
_entity_poly.pdbx_strand_id
1 'polypeptide(L)'
;MSNDLLNILSNSNKDIDNQKLMDYLSGRLPEHERHEVETWMNENDFVNEAVEGLQKFDGKKDLQLYVDQLNKELNQYIEKKKTRREKKKLKENPWMYLTVFLILVLVVIAYIIIHQLMKT
;
A
#
# COMPACT_ATOMS: atom_id res chain seq x y z
N MET A 1 -3.09 8.05 9.62
CA MET A 1 -3.24 6.58 9.82
C MET A 1 -2.22 5.75 9.02
N SER A 2 -1.20 6.36 8.38
CA SER A 2 -0.07 5.64 7.75
C SER A 2 1.13 5.47 8.70
N ASN A 3 1.22 6.28 9.75
CA ASN A 3 2.37 6.32 10.65
C ASN A 3 2.46 5.08 11.56
N ASP A 4 1.33 4.46 11.91
CA ASP A 4 1.30 3.26 12.76
C ASP A 4 1.82 2.01 12.03
N LEU A 5 1.55 1.90 10.71
CA LEU A 5 2.09 0.82 9.88
C LEU A 5 3.60 0.95 9.63
N LEU A 6 4.11 2.19 9.61
CA LEU A 6 5.56 2.40 9.55
C LEU A 6 6.22 2.00 10.86
N ASN A 7 5.55 2.19 12.01
CA ASN A 7 6.12 1.90 13.32
C ASN A 7 6.36 0.39 13.58
N ILE A 8 5.51 -0.48 13.02
CA ILE A 8 5.70 -1.94 13.06
C ILE A 8 6.87 -2.42 12.17
N LEU A 9 7.14 -1.75 11.04
CA LEU A 9 8.32 -2.04 10.22
C LEU A 9 9.61 -1.43 10.79
N SER A 10 9.51 -0.27 11.45
CA SER A 10 10.65 0.40 12.08
C SER A 10 11.26 -0.41 13.24
N ASN A 11 10.46 -1.26 13.91
CA ASN A 11 10.93 -2.18 14.95
C ASN A 11 11.39 -3.55 14.41
N SER A 12 11.23 -3.84 13.11
CA SER A 12 11.76 -5.05 12.47
C SER A 12 13.29 -5.02 12.28
N ASN A 13 13.93 -3.87 12.54
CA ASN A 13 15.30 -3.60 12.13
C ASN A 13 16.31 -3.71 13.28
N LYS A 14 16.20 -4.78 14.08
CA LYS A 14 17.20 -5.06 15.12
C LYS A 14 17.89 -6.39 14.82
N ASP A 15 18.92 -6.27 14.00
CA ASP A 15 20.13 -7.09 13.96
C ASP A 15 20.22 -8.30 13.01
N ILE A 16 19.13 -8.93 12.53
CA ILE A 16 19.20 -10.01 11.51
C ILE A 16 18.30 -9.74 10.29
N ASP A 17 18.85 -9.94 9.09
CA ASP A 17 18.14 -9.81 7.80
C ASP A 17 17.09 -10.93 7.63
N ASN A 18 15.91 -10.57 7.13
CA ASN A 18 14.83 -11.49 6.78
C ASN A 18 15.28 -12.57 5.79
N GLN A 19 16.22 -12.23 4.90
CA GLN A 19 16.79 -13.19 3.96
C GLN A 19 17.55 -14.32 4.69
N LYS A 20 18.31 -13.97 5.73
CA LYS A 20 19.07 -14.92 6.58
C LYS A 20 18.13 -15.87 7.34
N LEU A 21 16.99 -15.37 7.82
CA LEU A 21 15.95 -16.19 8.45
C LEU A 21 15.28 -17.16 7.47
N MET A 22 15.05 -16.73 6.22
CA MET A 22 14.51 -17.60 5.18
C MET A 22 15.50 -18.71 4.78
N ASP A 23 16.80 -18.37 4.71
CA ASP A 23 17.85 -19.34 4.45
C ASP A 23 18.06 -20.33 5.62
N TYR A 24 17.87 -19.87 6.86
CA TYR A 24 17.79 -20.74 8.04
C TYR A 24 16.60 -21.72 7.95
N LEU A 25 15.39 -21.23 7.65
CA LEU A 25 14.19 -22.06 7.52
C LEU A 25 14.28 -23.09 6.38
N SER A 26 14.96 -22.75 5.29
CA SER A 26 15.16 -23.62 4.13
C SER A 26 16.36 -24.57 4.27
N GLY A 27 17.14 -24.46 5.35
CA GLY A 27 18.29 -25.33 5.64
C GLY A 27 19.51 -25.07 4.75
N ARG A 28 19.63 -23.87 4.16
CA ARG A 28 20.73 -23.47 3.28
C ARG A 28 21.85 -22.71 4.00
N LEU A 29 21.65 -22.36 5.27
CA LEU A 29 22.58 -21.56 6.05
C LEU A 29 23.72 -22.43 6.62
N PRO A 30 25.00 -22.01 6.53
CA PRO A 30 26.11 -22.73 7.13
C PRO A 30 26.04 -22.74 8.67
N GLU A 31 26.62 -23.76 9.30
CA GLU A 31 26.44 -24.04 10.74
C GLU A 31 26.84 -22.87 11.67
N HIS A 32 27.89 -22.13 11.32
CA HIS A 32 28.32 -20.96 12.10
C HIS A 32 27.28 -19.84 12.12
N GLU A 33 26.62 -19.58 10.99
CA GLU A 33 25.57 -18.57 10.87
C GLU A 33 24.25 -19.05 11.47
N ARG A 34 23.99 -20.37 11.46
CA ARG A 34 22.80 -20.94 12.12
C ARG A 34 22.82 -20.67 13.61
N HIS A 35 23.98 -20.86 14.26
CA HIS A 35 24.09 -20.64 15.71
C HIS A 35 23.87 -19.18 16.11
N GLU A 36 24.34 -18.25 15.27
CA GLU A 36 24.10 -16.82 15.43
C GLU A 36 22.60 -16.48 15.33
N VAL A 37 21.90 -17.06 14.35
CA VAL A 37 20.43 -16.92 14.21
C VAL A 37 19.71 -17.52 15.41
N GLU A 38 20.09 -18.71 15.87
CA GLU A 38 19.48 -19.37 17.03
C GLU A 38 19.67 -18.56 18.32
N THR A 39 20.84 -17.94 18.52
CA THR A 39 21.13 -17.09 19.68
C THR A 39 20.29 -15.81 19.64
N TRP A 40 20.25 -15.13 18.49
CA TRP A 40 19.43 -13.94 18.31
C TRP A 40 17.93 -14.23 18.43
N MET A 41 17.45 -15.38 17.95
CA MET A 41 16.06 -15.81 18.13
C MET A 41 15.72 -16.03 19.60
N ASN A 42 16.62 -16.61 20.40
CA ASN A 42 16.40 -16.79 21.84
C ASN A 42 16.29 -15.45 22.59
N GLU A 43 16.91 -14.39 22.08
CA GLU A 43 16.79 -13.03 22.65
C GLU A 43 15.51 -12.30 22.18
N ASN A 44 14.84 -12.82 21.14
CA ASN A 44 13.66 -12.23 20.52
C ASN A 44 12.47 -13.19 20.54
N ASP A 45 11.74 -13.23 21.66
CA ASP A 45 10.57 -14.10 21.87
C ASP A 45 9.57 -14.07 20.70
N PHE A 46 9.28 -12.88 20.16
CA PHE A 46 8.37 -12.72 19.02
C PHE A 46 8.85 -13.45 17.76
N VAL A 47 10.14 -13.37 17.45
CA VAL A 47 10.70 -13.99 16.26
C VAL A 47 10.83 -15.49 16.45
N ASN A 48 11.19 -15.93 17.66
CA ASN A 48 11.20 -17.35 18.01
C ASN A 48 9.84 -18.01 17.79
N GLU A 49 8.77 -17.40 18.31
CA GLU A 49 7.39 -17.90 18.13
C GLU A 49 6.98 -17.91 16.64
N ALA A 50 7.31 -16.86 15.89
CA ALA A 50 7.01 -16.77 14.46
C ALA A 50 7.74 -17.85 13.64
N VAL A 51 9.04 -18.08 13.90
CA VAL A 51 9.84 -19.09 13.21
C VAL A 51 9.39 -20.50 13.58
N GLU A 52 9.06 -20.76 14.85
CA GLU A 52 8.51 -22.06 15.26
C GLU A 52 7.18 -22.36 14.55
N GLY A 53 6.31 -21.35 14.43
CA GLY A 53 5.07 -21.45 13.65
C GLY A 53 5.31 -21.79 12.18
N LEU A 54 6.29 -21.14 11.55
CA LEU A 54 6.68 -21.43 10.15
C LEU A 54 7.36 -22.79 9.99
N GLN A 55 8.10 -23.27 10.98
CA GLN A 55 8.73 -24.60 10.94
C GLN A 55 7.69 -25.73 10.95
N LYS A 56 6.54 -25.53 11.59
CA LYS A 56 5.41 -26.47 11.61
C LYS A 56 4.63 -26.49 10.30
N PHE A 57 4.94 -25.62 9.34
CA PHE A 57 4.30 -25.60 8.04
C PHE A 57 4.82 -26.72 7.14
N ASP A 58 3.94 -27.66 6.77
CA ASP A 58 4.22 -28.75 5.84
C ASP A 58 4.37 -28.20 4.41
N GLY A 59 5.61 -27.91 4.00
CA GLY A 59 5.89 -27.42 2.65
C GLY A 59 7.02 -26.40 2.56
N LYS A 60 8.13 -26.61 3.27
CA LYS A 60 9.28 -25.67 3.30
C LYS A 60 9.82 -25.26 1.92
N LYS A 61 9.68 -26.12 0.90
CA LYS A 61 10.06 -25.81 -0.49
C LYS A 61 9.14 -24.80 -1.17
N ASP A 62 7.86 -24.79 -0.79
CA ASP A 62 6.84 -23.92 -1.39
C ASP A 62 6.64 -22.64 -0.59
N LEU A 63 7.19 -22.54 0.62
CA LEU A 63 7.06 -21.38 1.50
C LEU A 63 7.43 -20.07 0.78
N GLN A 64 8.52 -20.06 0.02
CA GLN A 64 8.93 -18.90 -0.77
C GLN A 64 7.87 -18.49 -1.80
N LEU A 65 7.29 -19.48 -2.48
CA LEU A 65 6.29 -19.27 -3.52
C LEU A 65 4.98 -18.75 -2.91
N TYR A 66 4.61 -19.23 -1.72
CA TYR A 66 3.49 -18.70 -0.94
C TYR A 66 3.72 -17.25 -0.50
N VAL A 67 4.92 -16.91 -0.05
CA VAL A 67 5.28 -15.53 0.31
C VAL A 67 5.16 -14.61 -0.90
N ASP A 68 5.68 -15.04 -2.06
CA ASP A 68 5.60 -14.28 -3.31
C ASP A 68 4.15 -14.07 -3.75
N GLN A 69 3.31 -15.11 -3.65
CA GLN A 69 1.88 -15.02 -3.95
C GLN A 69 1.17 -14.06 -2.99
N LEU A 70 1.42 -14.16 -1.68
CA LEU A 70 0.81 -13.31 -0.67
C LEU A 70 1.17 -11.83 -0.89
N ASN A 71 2.44 -11.54 -1.17
CA ASN A 71 2.90 -10.19 -1.50
C ASN A 71 2.22 -9.64 -2.75
N LYS A 72 2.09 -10.48 -3.79
CA LYS A 72 1.40 -10.11 -5.02
C LYS A 72 -0.08 -9.80 -4.77
N GLU A 73 -0.77 -10.65 -4.02
CA GLU A 73 -2.19 -10.46 -3.70
C GLU A 73 -2.43 -9.24 -2.82
N LEU A 74 -1.58 -8.99 -1.83
CA LEU A 74 -1.64 -7.82 -0.97
C LEU A 74 -1.50 -6.53 -1.79
N ASN A 75 -0.48 -6.48 -2.66
CA ASN A 75 -0.27 -5.34 -3.55
C ASN A 75 -1.48 -5.10 -4.47
N GLN A 76 -2.01 -6.15 -5.07
CA GLN A 76 -3.22 -6.06 -5.90
C GLN A 76 -4.44 -5.58 -5.10
N TYR A 77 -4.61 -6.04 -3.87
CA TYR A 77 -5.72 -5.63 -3.01
C TYR A 77 -5.62 -4.14 -2.64
N ILE A 78 -4.42 -3.67 -2.27
CA ILE A 78 -4.15 -2.26 -1.97
C ILE A 78 -4.41 -1.40 -3.20
N GLU A 79 -3.92 -1.82 -4.37
CA GLU A 79 -4.11 -1.09 -5.62
C GLU A 79 -5.58 -1.02 -6.05
N LYS A 80 -6.32 -2.14 -5.96
CA LYS A 80 -7.78 -2.17 -6.21
C LYS A 80 -8.52 -1.23 -5.25
N LYS A 81 -8.11 -1.16 -3.98
CA LYS A 81 -8.72 -0.26 -2.99
C LYS A 81 -8.37 1.20 -3.29
N LYS A 82 -7.14 1.49 -3.72
CA LYS A 82 -6.69 2.83 -4.10
C LYS A 82 -7.42 3.33 -5.34
N THR A 83 -7.45 2.54 -6.42
CA THR A 83 -8.16 2.87 -7.66
C THR A 83 -9.66 3.07 -7.43
N ARG A 84 -10.31 2.26 -6.58
CA ARG A 84 -11.71 2.49 -6.17
C ARG A 84 -11.92 3.82 -5.45
N ARG A 85 -10.97 4.25 -4.61
CA ARG A 85 -11.02 5.54 -3.92
C ARG A 85 -10.79 6.71 -4.88
N GLU A 86 -9.85 6.57 -5.82
CA GLU A 86 -9.55 7.59 -6.83
C GLU A 86 -10.69 7.78 -7.83
N LYS A 87 -11.32 6.69 -8.29
CA LYS A 87 -12.53 6.75 -9.13
C LYS A 87 -13.71 7.47 -8.47
N LYS A 88 -13.77 7.50 -7.12
CA LYS A 88 -14.77 8.29 -6.39
C LYS A 88 -14.41 9.77 -6.26
N LYS A 89 -13.13 10.14 -6.35
CA LYS A 89 -12.66 11.53 -6.30
C LYS A 89 -12.89 12.26 -7.63
N LEU A 90 -12.82 11.54 -8.75
CA LEU A 90 -13.08 12.06 -10.10
C LEU A 90 -14.57 12.14 -10.46
N LYS A 91 -15.47 12.33 -9.48
CA LYS A 91 -16.81 12.84 -9.77
C LYS A 91 -16.73 14.36 -9.91
N GLU A 92 -15.99 14.83 -10.90
CA GLU A 92 -16.13 16.19 -11.38
C GLU A 92 -17.57 16.31 -11.87
N ASN A 93 -18.38 17.12 -11.18
CA ASN A 93 -19.80 17.25 -11.48
C ASN A 93 -19.96 18.04 -12.79
N PRO A 94 -20.27 17.41 -13.93
CA PRO A 94 -20.30 18.09 -15.23
C PRO A 94 -21.34 19.21 -15.25
N TRP A 95 -22.38 19.07 -14.42
CA TRP A 95 -23.42 20.07 -14.23
C TRP A 95 -22.89 21.37 -13.65
N MET A 96 -21.82 21.35 -12.85
CA MET A 96 -21.22 22.55 -12.28
C MET A 96 -20.55 23.42 -13.36
N TYR A 97 -19.90 22.79 -14.35
CA TYR A 97 -19.35 23.53 -15.50
C TYR A 97 -20.45 24.08 -16.40
N LEU A 98 -21.52 23.30 -16.61
CA LEU A 98 -22.67 23.72 -17.42
C LEU A 98 -23.38 24.94 -16.81
N THR A 99 -23.60 24.97 -15.49
CA THR A 99 -24.25 26.11 -14.83
C THR A 99 -23.42 27.38 -14.90
N VAL A 100 -22.10 27.28 -14.67
CA VAL A 100 -21.18 28.42 -14.81
C VAL A 100 -21.18 28.97 -16.23
N PHE A 101 -21.14 28.09 -17.24
CA PHE A 101 -21.19 28.49 -18.64
C PHE A 101 -22.50 29.23 -18.99
N LEU A 102 -23.65 28.70 -18.52
CA LEU A 102 -24.97 29.29 -18.77
C LEU A 102 -25.09 30.69 -18.15
N ILE A 103 -24.59 30.88 -16.92
CA ILE A 103 -24.54 32.19 -16.27
C ILE A 103 -23.68 33.18 -17.08
N LEU A 104 -22.52 32.74 -17.56
CA LEU A 104 -21.62 33.59 -18.35
C LEU A 104 -22.28 34.05 -19.65
N VAL A 105 -22.97 33.15 -20.35
CA VAL A 105 -23.75 33.47 -21.55
C VAL A 105 -24.87 34.48 -21.24
N LEU A 106 -25.58 34.31 -20.12
CA LEU A 106 -26.62 35.25 -19.69
C LEU A 106 -26.07 36.66 -19.45
N VAL A 107 -24.90 36.78 -18.81
CA VAL A 107 -24.24 38.07 -18.59
C VAL A 107 -23.86 38.74 -19.91
N VAL A 108 -23.35 37.98 -20.88
CA VAL A 108 -23.00 38.50 -22.21
C VAL A 108 -24.25 38.99 -22.94
N ILE A 109 -25.35 38.23 -22.92
CA ILE A 109 -26.61 38.64 -23.53
C ILE A 109 -27.15 39.92 -22.87
N ALA A 110 -27.15 39.98 -21.54
CA ALA A 110 -27.59 41.17 -20.81
C ALA A 110 -26.76 42.41 -21.18
N TYR A 111 -25.44 42.25 -21.31
CA TYR A 111 -24.55 43.33 -21.74
C TYR A 111 -24.87 43.82 -23.16
N ILE A 112 -25.10 42.90 -24.10
CA ILE A 112 -25.46 43.24 -25.49
C ILE A 112 -26.78 44.03 -25.53
N ILE A 113 -27.79 43.58 -24.79
CA ILE A 113 -29.10 44.24 -24.73
C ILE A 113 -28.97 45.67 -24.19
N ILE A 114 -28.24 45.85 -23.07
CA ILE A 114 -28.02 47.18 -22.48
C ILE A 114 -27.24 48.07 -23.45
N HIS A 115 -26.19 47.56 -24.08
CA HIS A 115 -25.41 48.34 -25.04
C HIS A 115 -26.24 48.76 -26.25
N GLN A 116 -27.12 47.88 -26.74
CA GLN A 116 -28.00 48.19 -27.87
C GLN A 116 -29.08 49.21 -27.50
N LEU A 117 -29.65 49.12 -26.29
CA LEU A 117 -30.59 50.13 -25.77
C LEU A 117 -29.94 51.49 -25.53
N MET A 118 -28.67 51.54 -25.12
CA MET A 118 -27.96 52.80 -24.85
C MET A 118 -27.43 53.47 -26.11
N LYS A 119 -27.38 52.74 -27.23
CA LYS A 119 -26.90 53.22 -28.54
C LYS A 119 -28.03 53.56 -29.51
N THR A 120 -29.27 53.22 -29.15
CA THR A 120 -30.51 53.64 -29.83
C THR A 120 -31.01 54.92 -29.19
#